data_AF-A0A7S1XA13-F1
#
_entry.id   AF-A0A7S1XA13-F1
#
_cell.length_a   1.000
_cell.length_b   1.000
_cell.length_c   1.000
_cell.angle_alpha   90.00
_cell.angle_beta   90.00
_cell.angle_gamma   90.00
#
_symmetry.space_group_name_H-M   'P 1'
#
loop_
_entity.id
_entity.type
_entity.pdbx_description
1 polymer ?
#
loop_
_entity_poly.entity_id
_entity_poly.type
_entity_poly.pdbx_seq_one_letter_code
_entity_poly.pdbx_strand_id
1 'polypeptide(L)'
;VLSVGLFGTETYMGSASWGVLYGGSGLQLGLQAAGLAAIAAWTGILSFSLFKVLNHYNLLRVHEVHEVIGLDVTHHGGHAYYRYDGTPELHSPVSQAGSSRPTTAGSLRKLESLARGHVTELHPM
;
A
#
# COMPACT_ATOMS: atom_id res chain seq x y z
N VAL A 1 -4.55 -21.14 22.03
CA VAL A 1 -3.65 -21.56 23.13
C VAL A 1 -4.44 -22.15 24.30
N LEU A 2 -5.50 -21.48 24.80
CA LEU A 2 -6.25 -21.91 25.99
C LEU A 2 -6.98 -23.26 25.87
N SER A 3 -7.40 -23.67 24.66
CA SER A 3 -8.15 -24.91 24.45
C SER A 3 -7.43 -26.15 24.99
N VAL A 4 -6.09 -26.17 24.97
CA VAL A 4 -5.30 -27.27 25.55
C VAL A 4 -5.46 -27.34 27.07
N GLY A 5 -5.57 -26.20 27.75
CA GLY A 5 -5.81 -26.14 29.19
C GLY A 5 -7.24 -26.47 29.60
N LEU A 6 -8.19 -26.40 28.68
CA LEU A 6 -9.58 -26.78 28.92
C LEU A 6 -9.82 -28.26 28.62
N PHE A 7 -9.33 -28.72 27.46
CA PHE A 7 -9.70 -30.00 26.86
C PHE A 7 -8.55 -31.02 26.76
N GLY A 8 -7.36 -30.71 27.28
CA GLY A 8 -6.29 -31.69 27.34
C GLY A 8 -6.70 -32.92 28.15
N THR A 9 -6.41 -34.12 27.64
CA THR A 9 -6.75 -35.37 28.33
C THR A 9 -5.47 -36.08 28.77
N GLU A 10 -5.50 -36.72 29.93
CA GLU A 10 -4.36 -37.46 30.50
C GLU A 10 -3.72 -38.44 29.51
N THR A 11 -4.54 -39.19 28.76
CA THR A 11 -4.11 -40.23 27.80
C THR A 11 -3.13 -39.73 26.73
N TYR A 12 -3.27 -38.49 26.29
CA TYR A 12 -2.43 -37.91 25.22
C TYR A 12 -1.35 -36.96 25.75
N MET A 13 -1.44 -36.55 27.02
CA MET A 13 -0.53 -35.56 27.59
C MET A 13 0.65 -36.19 28.33
N GLY A 14 0.54 -37.48 28.72
CA GLY A 14 1.64 -38.21 29.37
C GLY A 14 2.10 -37.61 30.69
N SER A 15 1.33 -36.68 31.27
CA SER A 15 1.63 -35.94 32.49
C SER A 15 0.40 -35.84 33.38
N ALA A 16 0.64 -35.59 34.67
CA ALA A 16 -0.41 -35.35 35.67
C ALA A 16 -1.17 -34.01 35.49
N SER A 17 -0.94 -33.29 34.39
CA SER A 17 -1.44 -31.94 34.14
C SER A 17 -2.35 -31.94 32.90
N TRP A 18 -3.60 -32.36 33.06
CA TRP A 18 -4.61 -32.35 32.01
C TRP A 18 -5.61 -31.18 32.15
N GLY A 19 -6.51 -31.08 31.18
CA GLY A 19 -7.50 -30.03 31.05
C GLY A 19 -8.51 -30.05 32.20
N VAL A 20 -8.96 -28.85 32.59
CA VAL A 20 -9.85 -28.67 33.75
C VAL A 20 -11.17 -29.41 33.57
N LEU A 21 -11.69 -29.50 32.35
CA LEU A 21 -12.96 -30.17 32.07
C LEU A 21 -12.88 -31.69 32.15
N TYR A 22 -11.67 -32.25 32.18
CA TYR A 22 -11.41 -33.68 32.34
C TYR A 22 -10.88 -34.02 33.75
N GLY A 23 -11.13 -33.15 34.74
CA GLY A 23 -10.74 -33.36 36.14
C GLY A 23 -9.31 -32.92 36.47
N GLY A 24 -8.68 -32.11 35.61
CA GLY A 24 -7.33 -31.61 35.82
C GLY A 24 -7.26 -30.53 36.90
N SER A 25 -6.09 -30.39 37.53
CA SER A 25 -5.87 -29.49 38.68
C SER A 25 -5.92 -27.98 38.38
N GLY A 26 -6.26 -27.56 37.16
CA GLY A 26 -6.19 -26.14 36.76
C GLY A 26 -4.81 -25.66 36.31
N LEU A 27 -3.75 -26.39 36.69
CA LEU A 27 -2.36 -26.02 36.41
C LEU A 27 -2.10 -25.85 34.90
N GLN A 28 -2.61 -26.77 34.07
CA GLN A 28 -2.46 -26.69 32.62
C GLN A 28 -3.11 -25.43 32.03
N LEU A 29 -4.29 -25.05 32.52
CA LEU A 29 -4.96 -23.83 32.07
C LEU A 29 -4.17 -22.58 32.44
N GLY A 30 -3.61 -22.54 33.66
CA GLY A 30 -2.72 -21.46 34.10
C GLY A 30 -1.48 -21.32 33.23
N LEU A 31 -0.80 -22.43 32.90
CA LEU A 31 0.36 -22.43 32.01
C LEU A 31 0.01 -21.91 30.60
N GLN A 32 -1.10 -22.36 30.03
CA GLN A 32 -1.54 -21.89 28.71
C GLN A 32 -1.90 -20.39 28.72
N ALA A 33 -2.50 -19.90 29.79
CA ALA A 33 -2.79 -18.47 29.96
C ALA A 33 -1.51 -17.64 30.12
N ALA A 34 -0.54 -18.11 30.91
CA ALA A 34 0.75 -17.46 31.08
C ALA A 34 1.55 -17.41 29.77
N GLY A 35 1.55 -18.52 29.01
CA GLY A 35 2.17 -18.56 27.68
C GLY A 35 1.52 -17.59 26.70
N LEU A 36 0.19 -17.51 26.68
CA LEU A 36 -0.53 -16.51 25.87
C LEU A 36 -0.15 -15.08 26.26
N ALA A 37 -0.11 -14.78 27.56
CA ALA A 37 0.26 -13.46 28.06
C ALA A 37 1.71 -13.11 27.68
N ALA A 38 2.65 -14.06 27.79
CA ALA A 38 4.04 -13.86 27.40
C ALA A 38 4.18 -13.57 25.90
N ILE A 39 3.50 -14.34 25.04
CA ILE A 39 3.51 -14.10 23.59
C ILE A 39 2.90 -12.74 23.26
N ALA A 40 1.73 -12.42 23.82
CA ALA A 40 1.05 -11.15 23.57
C ALA A 40 1.87 -9.95 24.07
N ALA A 41 2.52 -10.06 25.23
CA ALA A 41 3.41 -9.03 25.74
C ALA A 41 4.62 -8.85 24.82
N TRP A 42 5.30 -9.94 24.44
CA TRP A 42 6.46 -9.89 23.56
C TRP A 42 6.14 -9.29 22.20
N THR A 43 5.15 -9.84 21.49
CA THR A 43 4.77 -9.36 20.16
C THR A 43 4.18 -7.96 20.24
N GLY A 44 3.33 -7.69 21.23
CA GLY A 44 2.72 -6.38 21.46
C GLY A 44 3.76 -5.30 21.72
N ILE A 45 4.73 -5.53 22.63
CA ILE A 45 5.79 -4.56 22.94
C ILE A 45 6.64 -4.28 21.71
N LEU A 46 7.08 -5.31 20.99
CA LEU A 46 7.92 -5.12 19.80
C LEU A 46 7.18 -4.43 18.65
N SER A 47 5.98 -4.91 18.31
CA SER A 47 5.15 -4.30 17.26
C SER A 47 4.77 -2.86 17.62
N PHE A 48 4.34 -2.61 18.86
CA PHE A 48 3.99 -1.26 19.31
C PHE A 48 5.21 -0.34 19.27
N SER A 49 6.37 -0.78 19.76
CA SER A 49 7.59 0.03 19.74
C SER A 49 8.02 0.36 18.31
N LEU A 50 8.06 -0.65 17.42
CA LEU A 50 8.40 -0.47 16.00
C LEU A 50 7.44 0.49 15.32
N PHE A 51 6.13 0.23 15.40
CA PHE A 51 5.13 1.06 14.73
C PHE A 51 5.04 2.46 15.32
N LYS A 52 5.25 2.63 16.63
CA LYS A 52 5.30 3.96 17.25
C LYS A 52 6.46 4.79 16.72
N VAL A 53 7.63 4.20 16.55
CA VAL A 53 8.80 4.87 15.96
C VAL A 53 8.52 5.23 14.50
N LEU A 54 8.01 4.30 13.69
CA LEU A 54 7.68 4.58 12.29
C LEU A 54 6.58 5.64 12.13
N ASN A 55 5.58 5.63 13.02
CA ASN A 55 4.53 6.64 13.05
C ASN A 55 5.08 8.01 13.42
N HIS A 56 6.03 8.09 14.35
CA HIS A 56 6.67 9.35 14.72
C HIS A 56 7.34 10.04 13.53
N TYR A 57 7.89 9.26 12.60
CA TYR A 57 8.47 9.74 11.35
C TYR A 57 7.47 9.84 10.19
N ASN A 58 6.16 9.66 10.43
CA ASN A 58 5.10 9.65 9.41
C ASN A 58 5.36 8.67 8.24
N LEU A 59 6.00 7.52 8.51
CA LEU A 59 6.35 6.54 7.48
C LEU A 59 5.28 5.47 7.24
N LEU A 60 4.29 5.34 8.13
CA LEU A 60 3.28 4.27 8.04
C LEU A 60 2.11 4.57 7.10
N ARG A 61 1.77 5.84 6.91
CA ARG A 61 0.61 6.24 6.09
C ARG A 61 1.04 7.19 4.99
N VAL A 62 0.54 6.94 3.78
CA VAL A 62 0.75 7.82 2.63
C VAL A 62 -0.04 9.12 2.81
N HIS A 63 0.39 10.20 2.14
CA HIS A 63 -0.37 11.45 2.13
C HIS A 63 -1.78 11.26 1.54
N GLU A 64 -2.78 11.95 2.09
CA GLU A 64 -4.21 11.79 1.75
C GLU A 64 -4.49 11.84 0.25
N VAL A 65 -3.84 12.74 -0.48
CA VAL A 65 -3.98 12.85 -1.94
C VAL A 65 -3.60 11.54 -2.66
N HIS A 66 -2.52 10.89 -2.25
CA HIS A 66 -2.09 9.62 -2.84
C HIS A 66 -2.94 8.45 -2.33
N GLU A 67 -3.51 8.55 -1.13
CA GLU A 67 -4.46 7.58 -0.59
C GLU A 67 -5.75 7.55 -1.42
N VAL A 68 -6.28 8.73 -1.79
CA VAL A 68 -7.51 8.86 -2.59
C VAL A 68 -7.31 8.42 -4.05
N ILE A 69 -6.17 8.75 -4.66
CA ILE A 69 -5.86 8.35 -6.05
C ILE A 69 -5.52 6.85 -6.14
N GLY A 70 -4.94 6.28 -5.07
CA GLY A 70 -4.46 4.91 -5.01
C GLY A 70 -2.94 4.79 -5.20
N LEU A 71 -2.33 3.87 -4.45
CA LEU A 71 -0.88 3.64 -4.50
C LEU A 71 -0.40 3.07 -5.85
N ASP A 72 -1.24 2.26 -6.50
CA ASP A 72 -0.90 1.65 -7.79
C ASP A 72 -0.66 2.73 -8.85
N VAL A 73 -1.56 3.71 -8.93
CA VAL A 73 -1.47 4.82 -9.87
C VAL A 73 -0.30 5.74 -9.53
N THR A 74 -0.09 6.02 -8.25
CA THR A 74 0.89 7.04 -7.81
C THR A 74 2.33 6.52 -7.73
N HIS A 75 2.53 5.22 -7.53
CA HIS A 75 3.87 4.62 -7.34
C HIS A 75 4.20 3.48 -8.32
N HIS A 76 3.21 2.85 -8.94
CA HIS A 76 3.40 1.67 -9.82
C HIS A 76 3.01 1.93 -11.29
N GLY A 77 2.60 3.15 -11.62
CA GLY A 77 2.42 3.61 -13.02
C GLY A 77 1.13 3.16 -13.70
N GLY A 78 0.15 2.62 -12.96
CA GLY A 78 -1.14 2.19 -13.51
C GLY A 78 -1.96 1.37 -12.53
N HIS A 79 -3.16 0.97 -12.93
CA HIS A 79 -4.04 0.12 -12.11
C HIS A 79 -3.58 -1.34 -12.16
N ALA A 80 -3.65 -2.06 -11.03
CA ALA A 80 -3.29 -3.49 -10.97
C ALA A 80 -4.25 -4.41 -11.75
N TYR A 81 -5.48 -3.96 -12.00
CA TYR A 81 -6.52 -4.73 -12.68
C TYR A 81 -7.16 -3.91 -13.79
N TYR A 82 -7.49 -4.60 -14.90
CA TYR A 82 -8.33 -4.04 -15.93
C TYR A 82 -9.72 -3.80 -15.38
N ARG A 83 -10.24 -2.58 -15.54
CA ARG A 83 -11.62 -2.28 -15.22
C ARG A 83 -12.50 -2.97 -16.26
N TYR A 84 -13.27 -3.98 -15.85
CA TYR A 84 -14.29 -4.57 -16.71
C TYR A 84 -15.58 -3.74 -16.59
N ASP A 85 -15.56 -2.52 -17.10
CA ASP A 85 -16.75 -1.66 -17.19
C ASP A 85 -17.50 -1.83 -18.51
N GLY A 86 -17.21 -2.91 -19.25
CA GLY A 86 -17.81 -3.18 -20.56
C GLY A 86 -17.25 -2.29 -21.68
N THR A 87 -16.26 -1.43 -21.38
CA THR A 87 -15.50 -0.72 -22.42
C THR A 87 -14.27 -1.55 -22.80
N PRO A 88 -14.04 -1.84 -24.10
CA PRO A 88 -12.82 -2.52 -24.52
C PRO A 88 -11.66 -1.53 -24.42
N GLU A 89 -11.01 -1.46 -23.26
CA GLU A 89 -9.73 -0.75 -23.13
C GLU A 89 -8.64 -1.51 -23.89
N LEU A 90 -8.35 -1.01 -25.09
CA LEU A 90 -7.15 -1.35 -25.84
C LEU A 90 -5.95 -0.97 -24.98
N HIS A 91 -5.12 -1.96 -24.63
CA HIS A 91 -3.87 -1.80 -23.90
C HIS A 91 -2.97 -0.76 -24.60
N SER A 92 -3.05 0.51 -24.19
CA SER A 92 -2.15 1.53 -24.69
C SER A 92 -0.88 1.49 -23.84
N PRO A 93 0.32 1.29 -24.42
CA PRO A 93 1.55 1.51 -23.68
C PRO A 93 1.55 2.96 -23.23
N VAL A 94 1.65 3.18 -21.92
CA VAL A 94 1.78 4.51 -21.32
C VAL A 94 3.03 5.17 -21.89
N SER A 95 2.85 5.93 -22.97
CA SER A 95 3.81 6.91 -23.46
C SER A 95 3.47 8.24 -22.80
N GLN A 96 3.82 8.37 -21.52
CA GLN A 96 3.99 9.69 -20.92
C GLN A 96 5.34 10.26 -21.35
N ALA A 97 5.44 10.67 -22.61
CA ALA A 97 6.49 11.56 -23.07
C ALA A 97 5.85 12.81 -23.67
N GLY A 98 5.65 13.82 -22.81
CA GLY A 98 5.51 15.21 -23.24
C GLY A 98 4.08 15.76 -23.35
N SER A 99 3.39 15.96 -22.22
CA SER A 99 2.33 16.97 -22.12
C SER A 99 2.92 18.32 -21.67
N SER A 100 3.82 18.84 -22.50
CA SER A 100 4.15 20.27 -22.54
C SER A 100 4.55 20.62 -23.97
N ARG A 101 3.60 20.51 -24.90
CA ARG A 101 3.72 21.12 -26.22
C ARG A 101 2.65 22.19 -26.36
N PRO A 102 3.02 23.48 -26.43
CA PRO A 102 2.10 24.51 -26.85
C PRO A 102 1.66 24.15 -28.27
N THR A 103 0.36 24.21 -28.51
CA THR A 103 -0.30 23.95 -29.79
C THR A 103 0.43 24.67 -30.94
N THR A 104 1.18 23.89 -31.73
CA THR A 104 2.01 24.33 -32.87
C THR A 104 1.24 25.16 -33.91
N ALA A 105 -0.08 25.04 -33.97
CA ALA A 105 -0.92 25.80 -34.90
C ALA A 105 -0.90 27.33 -34.68
N GLY A 106 -0.73 27.79 -33.43
CA GLY A 106 -0.65 29.23 -33.12
C GLY A 106 0.74 29.83 -33.36
N SER A 107 1.78 29.03 -33.12
CA SER A 107 3.18 29.45 -33.30
C SER A 107 3.54 29.62 -34.78
N LEU A 108 3.06 28.73 -35.65
CA LEU A 108 3.30 28.82 -37.09
C LEU A 108 2.65 30.06 -37.73
N ARG A 109 1.46 30.47 -37.28
CA ARG A 109 0.84 31.72 -37.79
C ARG A 109 1.61 32.97 -37.35
N LYS A 110 2.20 32.96 -36.16
CA LYS A 110 3.02 34.06 -35.66
C LYS A 110 4.35 34.15 -36.42
N LEU A 111 4.99 33.00 -36.69
CA LEU A 111 6.22 32.91 -37.48
C LEU A 111 6.00 33.29 -38.96
N GLU A 112 4.88 32.89 -39.57
CA GLU A 112 4.56 33.31 -40.93
C GLU A 112 4.20 34.81 -41.03
N SER A 113 3.61 35.41 -39.98
CA SER A 113 3.38 36.85 -39.95
C SER A 113 4.69 37.65 -39.80
N LEU A 114 5.66 37.11 -39.05
CA LEU A 114 6.98 37.71 -38.86
C LEU A 114 7.85 37.57 -40.11
N ALA A 115 7.77 36.44 -40.81
CA ALA A 115 8.46 36.23 -42.09
C ALA A 115 7.88 37.15 -43.19
N ARG A 116 6.56 37.39 -43.21
CA ARG A 116 5.94 38.34 -44.16
C ARG A 116 6.21 39.81 -43.82
N GLY A 117 6.43 40.17 -42.55
CA GLY A 117 6.75 41.55 -42.15
C GLY A 117 8.19 41.98 -42.44
N HIS A 118 9.14 41.03 -42.54
CA HIS A 118 10.56 41.34 -42.72
C HIS A 118 11.01 41.40 -44.20
N VAL A 119 10.20 40.91 -45.13
CA VAL A 119 10.54 40.88 -46.57
C VAL A 119 10.24 42.21 -47.29
N THR A 120 9.50 43.13 -46.66
CA THR A 120 9.16 44.44 -47.25
C THR A 120 10.27 45.50 -47.19
N GLU A 121 11.45 45.21 -46.63
CA GLU A 121 12.55 46.18 -46.45
C GLU A 121 13.78 45.96 -47.36
N LEU A 122 13.71 45.07 -48.36
CA LEU A 122 14.82 44.88 -49.30
C LEU A 122 14.35 44.95 -50.76
N HIS A 123 14.11 46.18 -51.23
CA HIS A 123 14.15 46.51 -52.65
C HIS A 123 15.35 47.43 -52.90
N PRO A 124 16.31 47.07 -53.77
CA PRO A 124 17.38 47.99 -54.17
C PRO A 124 16.82 48.98 -55.20
N MET A 125 17.04 50.27 -54.95
CA MET A 125 17.51 51.33 -55.89
C MET A 125 17.55 52.64 -55.12
#